data_AF-A0A1M5YLM0-F1
#
_entry.id   AF-A0A1M5YLM0-F1
#
_cell.length_a   1.000
_cell.length_b   1.000
_cell.length_c   1.000
_cell.angle_alpha   90.00
_cell.angle_beta   90.00
_cell.angle_gamma   90.00
#
_symmetry.space_group_name_H-M   'P 1'
#
loop_
_entity.id
_entity.type
_entity.pdbx_description
1 polymer ?
#
loop_
_entity_poly.entity_id
_entity_poly.type
_entity_poly.pdbx_seq_one_letter_code
_entity_poly.pdbx_strand_id
1 'polypeptide(L)'
;MRKHHPANERVKRQYLMFLREAKRHSESTVDAVAKALSRFEEYTRYRDFKTFRYEQAIAFKKNLAQQKGQQSGERLSKATLHATLTQLKHFFQWLAWQPGYRSRVQYADAEYFNLSEKEVRVATARREKRAPTIEQIKHVIKTMPAVTDIERRNRALIALTILTGARDSAIASLKLKHIDLVASCIYQDAREVKTKFSKTFTTFFFPVGEVFRSILTDWITYLREDKLWGNDDPLFPATEVGVGPDSQFAVVGLKRTHWSTATPIRKIFREAFVNAGLPYYNPHSFRNTLTRFGQELCQSPEQFKAWSQNLAHENVLTTFLSYGEVPCQRQGEIMLALENAPDDREDGASVIAEAVFKKLRALNSEKWKEFEAS
;
A
#
# COMPACT_ATOMS: atom_id res chain seq x y z
N MET A 1 10.62 38.04 -12.37
CA MET A 1 9.57 37.09 -12.78
C MET A 1 10.09 36.23 -13.93
N ARG A 2 10.12 34.90 -13.81
CA ARG A 2 10.49 34.03 -14.93
C ARG A 2 9.38 34.11 -15.98
N LYS A 3 9.71 34.54 -17.20
CA LYS A 3 8.74 34.76 -18.27
C LYS A 3 8.41 33.41 -18.91
N HIS A 4 7.36 32.76 -18.41
CA HIS A 4 6.78 31.57 -19.04
C HIS A 4 6.45 31.85 -20.51
N HIS A 5 6.67 30.89 -21.40
CA HIS A 5 6.33 31.06 -22.81
C HIS A 5 4.81 30.90 -23.02
N PRO A 6 4.09 31.92 -23.52
CA PRO A 6 2.62 31.89 -23.58
C PRO A 6 2.07 30.71 -24.39
N ALA A 7 2.75 30.31 -25.47
CA ALA A 7 2.32 29.16 -26.28
C ALA A 7 2.49 27.83 -25.51
N ASN A 8 3.53 27.72 -24.67
CA ASN A 8 3.75 26.52 -23.86
C ASN A 8 2.64 26.38 -22.82
N GLU A 9 2.27 27.46 -22.14
CA GLU A 9 1.20 27.41 -21.14
C GLU A 9 -0.14 27.00 -21.76
N ARG A 10 -0.46 27.49 -22.96
CA ARG A 10 -1.69 27.09 -23.69
C ARG A 10 -1.70 25.59 -24.02
N VAL A 11 -0.61 25.07 -24.59
CA VAL A 11 -0.55 23.67 -25.00
C VAL A 11 -0.43 22.72 -23.80
N LYS A 12 0.23 23.12 -22.71
CA LYS A 12 0.20 22.38 -21.44
C LYS A 12 -1.23 22.27 -20.91
N ARG A 13 -1.98 23.38 -20.86
CA ARG A 13 -3.37 23.36 -20.39
C ARG A 13 -4.23 22.44 -21.24
N GLN A 14 -4.07 22.46 -22.56
CA GLN A 14 -4.76 21.53 -23.48
C GLN A 14 -4.39 20.07 -23.19
N TYR A 15 -3.11 19.77 -23.00
CA TYR A 15 -2.66 18.41 -22.70
C TYR A 15 -3.18 17.91 -21.34
N LEU A 16 -3.09 18.72 -20.29
CA LEU A 16 -3.59 18.36 -18.96
C LEU A 16 -5.11 18.15 -18.98
N MET A 17 -5.85 18.96 -19.74
CA MET A 17 -7.28 18.76 -19.99
C MET A 17 -7.55 17.46 -20.76
N PHE A 18 -6.76 17.15 -21.80
CA PHE A 18 -6.85 15.88 -22.52
C PHE A 18 -6.60 14.68 -21.61
N LEU A 19 -5.61 14.75 -20.72
CA LEU A 19 -5.32 13.68 -19.77
C LEU A 19 -6.48 13.48 -18.78
N ARG A 20 -7.05 14.58 -18.28
CA ARG A 20 -8.16 14.56 -17.32
C ARG A 20 -9.45 14.04 -17.96
N GLU A 21 -9.86 14.62 -19.09
CA GLU A 21 -11.19 14.39 -19.68
C GLU A 21 -11.20 13.21 -20.66
N ALA A 22 -10.21 13.12 -21.56
CA ALA A 22 -10.19 12.08 -22.59
C ALA A 22 -9.53 10.79 -22.12
N LYS A 23 -8.40 10.89 -21.40
CA LYS A 23 -7.71 9.72 -20.81
C LYS A 23 -8.21 9.33 -19.42
N ARG A 24 -9.12 10.13 -18.84
CA ARG A 24 -9.75 9.87 -17.53
C ARG A 24 -8.73 9.62 -16.42
N HIS A 25 -7.57 10.27 -16.52
CA HIS A 25 -6.52 10.12 -15.53
C HIS A 25 -6.89 10.84 -14.23
N SER A 26 -6.46 10.27 -13.10
CA SER A 26 -6.64 10.90 -11.81
C SER A 26 -5.89 12.23 -11.72
N GLU A 27 -6.38 13.15 -10.88
CA GLU A 27 -5.72 14.43 -10.61
C GLU A 27 -4.24 14.25 -10.21
N SER A 28 -3.94 13.25 -9.37
CA SER A 28 -2.56 12.93 -8.96
C SER A 28 -1.65 12.56 -10.13
N THR A 29 -2.19 11.93 -11.17
CA THR A 29 -1.45 11.59 -12.40
C THR A 29 -1.21 12.85 -13.23
N VAL A 30 -2.23 13.71 -13.35
CA VAL A 30 -2.14 14.99 -14.06
C VAL A 30 -1.12 15.91 -13.38
N ASP A 31 -1.10 15.98 -12.06
CA ASP A 31 -0.13 16.74 -11.28
C ASP A 31 1.31 16.22 -11.46
N ALA A 32 1.49 14.90 -11.51
CA ALA A 32 2.79 14.29 -11.78
C ALA A 32 3.31 14.67 -13.18
N VAL A 33 2.42 14.73 -14.18
CA VAL A 33 2.74 15.20 -15.53
C VAL A 33 3.09 16.68 -15.53
N ALA A 34 2.27 17.52 -14.89
CA ALA A 34 2.51 18.96 -14.79
C ALA A 34 3.88 19.26 -14.13
N LYS A 35 4.22 18.50 -13.08
CA LYS A 35 5.53 18.58 -12.41
C LYS A 35 6.68 18.17 -13.33
N ALA A 36 6.51 17.11 -14.13
CA ALA A 36 7.53 16.70 -15.10
C ALA A 36 7.74 17.76 -16.18
N LEU A 37 6.67 18.36 -16.70
CA LEU A 37 6.72 19.44 -17.68
C LEU A 37 7.39 20.69 -17.12
N SER A 38 7.03 21.11 -15.90
CA SER A 38 7.68 22.26 -15.23
C SER A 38 9.19 22.05 -15.10
N ARG A 39 9.63 20.84 -14.71
CA ARG A 39 11.06 20.52 -14.62
C ARG A 39 11.77 20.62 -15.97
N PHE A 40 11.13 20.17 -17.04
CA PHE A 40 11.70 20.26 -18.39
C PHE A 40 11.78 21.72 -18.87
N GLU A 41 10.75 22.53 -18.63
CA GLU A 41 10.78 23.95 -18.97
C GLU A 41 11.81 24.74 -18.17
N GLU A 42 11.97 24.45 -16.89
CA GLU A 42 13.04 25.05 -16.08
C GLU A 42 14.42 24.75 -16.67
N TYR A 43 14.65 23.52 -17.13
CA TYR A 43 15.90 23.12 -17.78
C TYR A 43 16.12 23.85 -19.13
N THR A 44 15.08 23.94 -19.96
CA THR A 44 15.16 24.61 -21.27
C THR A 44 15.05 26.13 -21.19
N ARG A 45 14.91 26.70 -19.98
CA ARG A 45 14.69 28.12 -19.72
C ARG A 45 13.43 28.65 -20.42
N TYR A 46 12.36 27.85 -20.39
CA TYR A 46 11.04 28.19 -20.96
C TYR A 46 11.07 28.51 -22.45
N ARG A 47 11.94 27.83 -23.22
CA ARG A 47 11.92 27.93 -24.70
C ARG A 47 10.63 27.31 -25.26
N ASP A 48 10.19 27.80 -26.42
CA ASP A 48 9.02 27.25 -27.12
C ASP A 48 9.22 25.76 -27.40
N PHE A 49 8.23 24.93 -27.07
CA PHE A 49 8.25 23.50 -27.39
C PHE A 49 8.37 23.21 -28.90
N LYS A 50 8.03 24.16 -29.77
CA LYS A 50 8.28 24.06 -31.22
C LYS A 50 9.77 23.97 -31.59
N THR A 51 10.67 24.31 -30.67
CA THR A 51 12.12 24.21 -30.84
C THR A 51 12.70 22.91 -30.30
N PHE A 52 11.85 21.98 -29.83
CA PHE A 52 12.27 20.69 -29.32
C PHE A 52 13.04 19.90 -30.38
N ARG A 53 14.15 19.30 -29.95
CA ARG A 53 14.96 18.36 -30.72
C ARG A 53 15.46 17.25 -29.81
N TYR A 54 15.82 16.10 -30.37
CA TYR A 54 16.26 14.95 -29.58
C TYR A 54 17.48 15.23 -28.68
N GLU A 55 18.38 16.15 -29.06
CA GLU A 55 19.54 16.51 -28.22
C GLU A 55 19.11 17.13 -26.89
N GLN A 56 17.99 17.85 -26.86
CA GLN A 56 17.43 18.40 -25.61
C GLN A 56 16.94 17.28 -24.69
N ALA A 57 16.34 16.21 -25.24
CA ALA A 57 15.93 15.05 -24.45
C ALA A 57 17.15 14.31 -23.87
N ILE A 58 18.21 14.10 -24.66
CA ILE A 58 19.47 13.48 -24.21
C ILE A 58 20.11 14.33 -23.10
N ALA A 59 20.22 15.64 -23.31
CA ALA A 59 20.88 16.55 -22.38
C ALA A 59 20.06 16.70 -21.08
N PHE A 60 18.73 16.79 -21.19
CA PHE A 60 17.83 16.79 -20.02
C PHE A 60 17.95 15.49 -19.22
N LYS A 61 17.97 14.33 -19.88
CA LYS A 61 18.14 13.02 -19.24
C LYS A 61 19.44 12.95 -18.42
N LYS A 62 20.56 13.44 -18.98
CA LYS A 62 21.85 13.53 -18.28
C LYS A 62 21.78 14.49 -17.09
N ASN A 63 21.17 15.66 -17.26
CA ASN A 63 21.01 16.63 -16.17
C ASN A 63 20.14 16.09 -15.03
N LEU A 64 18.99 15.50 -15.37
CA LEU A 64 18.04 14.94 -14.41
C LEU A 64 18.67 13.83 -13.57
N ALA A 65 19.54 13.01 -14.16
CA ALA A 65 20.28 11.96 -13.44
C ALA A 65 21.28 12.51 -12.40
N GLN A 66 21.73 13.76 -12.55
CA GLN A 66 22.63 14.44 -11.61
C GLN A 66 21.87 15.24 -10.53
N GLN A 67 20.58 15.51 -10.74
CA GLN A 67 19.77 16.27 -9.77
C GLN A 67 19.60 15.50 -8.46
N LYS A 68 19.63 16.26 -7.36
CA LYS A 68 19.35 15.77 -6.02
C LYS A 68 17.87 15.96 -5.68
N GLY A 69 17.28 14.99 -4.98
CA GLY A 69 15.94 15.11 -4.43
C GLY A 69 15.92 16.13 -3.29
N GLN A 70 14.95 17.04 -3.30
CA GLN A 70 14.83 18.09 -2.27
C GLN A 70 14.67 17.53 -0.84
N GLN A 71 14.03 16.36 -0.69
CA GLN A 71 13.79 15.74 0.61
C GLN A 71 14.93 14.84 1.09
N SER A 72 15.61 14.12 0.18
CA SER A 72 16.66 13.17 0.55
C SER A 72 18.07 13.75 0.48
N GLY A 73 18.30 14.83 -0.29
CA GLY A 73 19.65 15.32 -0.59
C GLY A 73 20.48 14.40 -1.49
N GLU A 74 19.98 13.18 -1.75
CA GLU A 74 20.59 12.18 -2.63
C GLU A 74 20.15 12.37 -4.09
N ARG A 75 20.88 11.76 -5.02
CA ARG A 75 20.49 11.73 -6.44
C ARG A 75 19.10 11.10 -6.63
N LEU A 76 18.35 11.59 -7.61
CA LEU A 76 17.06 11.03 -7.95
C LEU A 76 17.15 9.51 -8.25
N SER A 77 16.23 8.73 -7.68
CA SER A 77 16.18 7.29 -7.91
C SER A 77 15.89 6.98 -9.38
N LYS A 78 16.38 5.84 -9.88
CA LYS A 78 16.11 5.38 -11.25
C LYS A 78 14.60 5.28 -11.53
N ALA A 79 13.79 4.89 -10.56
CA ALA A 79 12.32 4.91 -10.65
C ALA A 79 11.75 6.32 -10.89
N THR A 80 12.27 7.33 -10.19
CA THR A 80 11.84 8.72 -10.37
C THR A 80 12.24 9.27 -11.73
N LEU A 81 13.46 8.95 -12.19
CA LEU A 81 13.92 9.30 -13.54
C LEU A 81 13.02 8.67 -14.59
N HIS A 82 12.80 7.35 -14.50
CA HIS A 82 11.96 6.60 -15.43
C HIS A 82 10.55 7.19 -15.52
N ALA A 83 9.90 7.45 -14.37
CA ALA A 83 8.57 8.04 -14.34
C ALA A 83 8.53 9.44 -14.98
N THR A 84 9.49 10.31 -14.63
CA THR A 84 9.54 11.68 -15.17
C THR A 84 9.75 11.67 -16.70
N LEU A 85 10.70 10.87 -17.18
CA LEU A 85 11.03 10.77 -18.60
C LEU A 85 9.89 10.14 -19.41
N THR A 86 9.18 9.15 -18.85
CA THR A 86 8.00 8.55 -19.48
C THR A 86 6.87 9.56 -19.66
N GLN A 87 6.61 10.42 -18.66
CA GLN A 87 5.59 11.47 -18.80
C GLN A 87 5.96 12.49 -19.88
N LEU A 88 7.24 12.88 -19.95
CA LEU A 88 7.74 13.78 -21.00
C LEU A 88 7.65 13.15 -22.38
N LYS A 89 8.05 11.87 -22.51
CA LYS A 89 7.90 11.10 -23.73
C LYS A 89 6.45 11.13 -24.24
N HIS A 90 5.49 10.75 -23.39
CA HIS A 90 4.08 10.75 -23.77
C HIS A 90 3.57 12.14 -24.18
N PHE A 91 4.01 13.20 -23.49
CA PHE A 91 3.66 14.56 -23.86
C PHE A 91 4.20 14.93 -25.25
N PHE A 92 5.48 14.71 -25.53
CA PHE A 92 6.07 15.08 -26.82
C PHE A 92 5.56 14.19 -27.97
N GLN A 93 5.25 12.93 -27.69
CA GLN A 93 4.53 12.06 -28.62
C GLN A 93 3.14 12.62 -28.94
N TRP A 94 2.36 13.04 -27.95
CA TRP A 94 1.06 13.69 -28.18
C TRP A 94 1.20 15.03 -28.92
N LEU A 95 2.24 15.81 -28.58
CA LEU A 95 2.50 17.13 -29.15
C LEU A 95 2.81 17.05 -30.64
N ALA A 96 3.54 16.01 -31.08
CA ALA A 96 3.85 15.78 -32.50
C ALA A 96 2.61 15.62 -33.39
N TRP A 97 1.44 15.35 -32.82
CA TRP A 97 0.18 15.16 -33.54
C TRP A 97 -0.69 16.43 -33.52
N GLN A 98 -0.30 17.46 -32.76
CA GLN A 98 -1.09 18.68 -32.63
C GLN A 98 -0.91 19.61 -33.84
N PRO A 99 -1.99 20.32 -34.26
CA PRO A 99 -1.89 21.36 -35.27
C PRO A 99 -0.83 22.40 -34.92
N GLY A 100 0.03 22.75 -35.88
CA GLY A 100 1.13 23.70 -35.68
C GLY A 100 2.39 23.15 -35.02
N TYR A 101 2.40 21.88 -34.60
CA TYR A 101 3.57 21.17 -34.07
C TYR A 101 4.04 20.00 -34.95
N ARG A 102 3.14 19.39 -35.75
CA ARG A 102 3.44 18.25 -36.63
C ARG A 102 4.64 18.45 -37.57
N SER A 103 4.87 19.68 -38.06
CA SER A 103 6.00 20.00 -38.94
C SER A 103 7.30 20.35 -38.20
N ARG A 104 7.25 20.50 -36.86
CA ARG A 104 8.37 21.00 -36.04
C ARG A 104 8.84 20.01 -34.98
N VAL A 105 7.98 19.09 -34.56
CA VAL A 105 8.26 18.08 -33.53
C VAL A 105 8.03 16.71 -34.14
N GLN A 106 9.09 15.89 -34.21
CA GLN A 106 8.97 14.52 -34.69
C GLN A 106 8.58 13.59 -33.55
N TYR A 107 7.73 12.61 -33.85
CA TYR A 107 7.34 11.59 -32.88
C TYR A 107 8.55 10.79 -32.37
N ALA A 108 9.48 10.45 -33.27
CA ALA A 108 10.68 9.68 -32.95
C ALA A 108 11.63 10.40 -31.98
N ASP A 109 11.67 11.74 -32.00
CA ASP A 109 12.52 12.52 -31.09
C ASP A 109 12.13 12.32 -29.62
N ALA A 110 10.86 12.00 -29.35
CA ALA A 110 10.38 11.72 -28.00
C ALA A 110 10.93 10.38 -27.44
N GLU A 111 11.32 9.43 -28.29
CA GLU A 111 11.91 8.16 -27.86
C GLU A 111 13.27 8.35 -27.16
N TYR A 112 13.96 9.47 -27.39
CA TYR A 112 15.24 9.76 -26.75
C TYR A 112 15.14 10.03 -25.24
N PHE A 113 13.91 10.21 -24.71
CA PHE A 113 13.65 10.19 -23.28
C PHE A 113 13.78 8.79 -22.65
N ASN A 114 13.77 7.70 -23.44
CA ASN A 114 13.93 6.34 -22.92
C ASN A 114 15.26 6.20 -22.15
N LEU A 115 15.20 5.51 -21.01
CA LEU A 115 16.38 5.01 -20.30
C LEU A 115 16.88 3.73 -20.96
N SER A 116 18.14 3.35 -20.70
CA SER A 116 18.63 2.05 -21.15
C SER A 116 17.84 0.91 -20.50
N GLU A 117 17.73 -0.25 -21.14
CA GLU A 117 17.02 -1.40 -20.56
C GLU A 117 17.57 -1.77 -19.17
N LYS A 118 18.89 -1.71 -18.98
CA LYS A 118 19.53 -1.92 -17.68
C LYS A 118 18.98 -0.96 -16.62
N GLU A 119 18.87 0.32 -16.94
CA GLU A 119 18.33 1.33 -16.03
C GLU A 119 16.84 1.17 -15.79
N VAL A 120 16.07 0.77 -16.82
CA VAL A 120 14.64 0.44 -16.67
C VAL A 120 14.48 -0.74 -15.73
N ARG A 121 15.24 -1.84 -15.91
CA ARG A 121 15.23 -3.00 -15.02
C ARG A 121 15.56 -2.61 -13.58
N VAL A 122 16.56 -1.76 -13.36
CA VAL A 122 16.89 -1.23 -12.02
C VAL A 122 15.79 -0.32 -11.47
N ALA A 123 15.14 0.48 -12.33
CA ALA A 123 14.04 1.37 -11.94
C ALA A 123 12.78 0.60 -11.54
N THR A 124 12.51 -0.52 -12.19
CA THR A 124 11.35 -1.39 -11.94
C THR A 124 11.64 -2.53 -10.97
N ALA A 125 12.92 -2.76 -10.64
CA ALA A 125 13.35 -3.79 -9.70
C ALA A 125 12.66 -3.61 -8.35
N ARG A 126 12.05 -4.68 -7.85
CA ARG A 126 11.43 -4.68 -6.53
C ARG A 126 12.53 -4.76 -5.48
N ARG A 127 12.45 -3.85 -4.51
CA ARG A 127 13.28 -3.90 -3.31
C ARG A 127 12.43 -4.40 -2.17
N GLU A 128 13.00 -5.26 -1.34
CA GLU A 128 12.37 -5.66 -0.11
C GLU A 128 12.14 -4.42 0.75
N LYS A 129 10.87 -4.14 1.03
CA LYS A 129 10.48 -2.97 1.83
C LYS A 129 10.56 -3.37 3.30
N ARG A 130 11.32 -2.61 4.08
CA ARG A 130 11.31 -2.75 5.54
C ARG A 130 9.88 -2.55 6.05
N ALA A 131 9.44 -3.46 6.90
CA ALA A 131 8.12 -3.46 7.53
C ALA A 131 8.27 -3.95 8.97
N PRO A 132 7.46 -3.44 9.90
CA PRO A 132 7.54 -3.87 11.30
C PRO A 132 6.97 -5.27 11.47
N THR A 133 7.41 -6.01 12.49
CA THR A 133 6.78 -7.26 12.90
C THR A 133 5.48 -7.00 13.67
N ILE A 134 4.60 -8.01 13.78
CA ILE A 134 3.39 -7.90 14.61
C ILE A 134 3.76 -7.57 16.07
N GLU A 135 4.81 -8.19 16.61
CA GLU A 135 5.30 -7.91 17.96
C GLU A 135 5.81 -6.48 18.13
N GLN A 136 6.49 -5.91 17.13
CA GLN A 136 6.87 -4.49 17.13
C GLN A 136 5.63 -3.58 17.14
N ILE A 137 4.58 -3.91 16.38
CA ILE A 137 3.33 -3.14 16.38
C ILE A 137 2.61 -3.26 17.74
N LYS A 138 2.61 -4.44 18.37
CA LYS A 138 2.07 -4.64 19.73
C LYS A 138 2.82 -3.77 20.75
N HIS A 139 4.15 -3.75 20.69
CA HIS A 139 5.00 -2.90 21.53
C HIS A 139 4.66 -1.41 21.36
N VAL A 140 4.51 -0.95 20.11
CA VAL A 140 4.10 0.43 19.80
C VAL A 140 2.78 0.77 20.48
N ILE A 141 1.74 -0.04 20.26
CA ILE A 141 0.41 0.22 20.82
C ILE A 141 0.41 0.18 22.35
N LYS A 142 1.22 -0.68 22.96
CA LYS A 142 1.36 -0.75 24.43
C LYS A 142 2.02 0.51 25.01
N THR A 143 2.92 1.13 24.25
CA THR A 143 3.63 2.35 24.66
C THR A 143 2.81 3.62 24.41
N MET A 144 1.79 3.56 23.55
CA MET A 144 0.94 4.70 23.27
C MET A 144 0.05 5.04 24.49
N PRO A 145 -0.04 6.32 24.89
CA PRO A 145 -0.97 6.74 25.92
C PRO A 145 -2.43 6.56 25.45
N ALA A 146 -3.36 6.58 26.40
CA ALA A 146 -4.80 6.38 26.14
C ALA A 146 -5.69 7.18 27.10
N VAL A 147 -5.15 8.27 27.67
CA VAL A 147 -5.85 9.09 28.67
C VAL A 147 -6.83 10.03 27.99
N THR A 148 -6.37 10.75 26.97
CA THR A 148 -7.21 11.73 26.25
C THR A 148 -7.94 11.12 25.06
N ASP A 149 -9.02 11.79 24.62
CA ASP A 149 -9.78 11.44 23.42
C ASP A 149 -8.88 11.28 22.18
N ILE A 150 -7.89 12.18 22.04
CA ILE A 150 -6.92 12.16 20.94
C ILE A 150 -6.02 10.92 21.01
N GLU A 151 -5.58 10.57 22.21
CA GLU A 151 -4.70 9.43 22.43
C GLU A 151 -5.43 8.11 22.16
N ARG A 152 -6.66 7.96 22.66
CA ARG A 152 -7.54 6.82 22.37
C ARG A 152 -7.77 6.66 20.86
N ARG A 153 -8.13 7.75 20.18
CA ARG A 153 -8.29 7.79 18.71
C ARG A 153 -7.02 7.33 18.00
N ASN A 154 -5.86 7.88 18.38
CA ASN A 154 -4.59 7.59 17.75
C ASN A 154 -4.20 6.11 17.92
N ARG A 155 -4.45 5.54 19.11
CA ARG A 155 -4.18 4.12 19.40
C ARG A 155 -5.12 3.19 18.60
N ALA A 156 -6.42 3.49 18.56
CA ALA A 156 -7.39 2.75 17.76
C ALA A 156 -7.12 2.82 16.25
N LEU A 157 -6.55 3.94 15.78
CA LEU A 157 -6.14 4.09 14.40
C LEU A 157 -5.03 3.11 14.00
N ILE A 158 -4.00 2.93 14.84
CA ILE A 158 -2.94 1.95 14.59
C ILE A 158 -3.55 0.53 14.61
N ALA A 159 -4.43 0.25 15.57
CA ALA A 159 -5.12 -1.02 15.70
C ALA A 159 -5.95 -1.38 14.47
N LEU A 160 -6.81 -0.47 13.98
CA LEU A 160 -7.58 -0.70 12.76
C LEU A 160 -6.67 -0.93 11.56
N THR A 161 -5.56 -0.18 11.46
CA THR A 161 -4.67 -0.29 10.30
C THR A 161 -4.06 -1.69 10.20
N ILE A 162 -3.67 -2.31 11.31
CA ILE A 162 -3.12 -3.68 11.28
C ILE A 162 -4.22 -4.73 11.17
N LEU A 163 -5.40 -4.50 11.74
CA LEU A 163 -6.55 -5.40 11.59
C LEU A 163 -7.04 -5.50 10.15
N THR A 164 -6.87 -4.46 9.33
CA THR A 164 -7.51 -4.38 8.00
C THR A 164 -6.52 -4.17 6.85
N GLY A 165 -5.31 -3.68 7.12
CA GLY A 165 -4.41 -3.24 6.06
C GLY A 165 -4.99 -2.11 5.19
N ALA A 166 -5.99 -1.38 5.70
CA ALA A 166 -6.64 -0.29 4.98
C ALA A 166 -5.64 0.82 4.62
N ARG A 167 -5.89 1.51 3.50
CA ARG A 167 -5.05 2.63 3.06
C ARG A 167 -5.35 3.86 3.91
N ASP A 168 -4.34 4.70 4.12
CA ASP A 168 -4.46 5.94 4.90
C ASP A 168 -5.59 6.84 4.40
N SER A 169 -5.80 6.95 3.09
CA SER A 169 -6.93 7.68 2.50
C SER A 169 -8.29 7.10 2.89
N ALA A 170 -8.41 5.75 2.89
CA ALA A 170 -9.66 5.08 3.26
C ALA A 170 -9.95 5.29 4.74
N ILE A 171 -8.94 5.08 5.60
CA ILE A 171 -9.02 5.30 7.06
C ILE A 171 -9.49 6.73 7.37
N ALA A 172 -8.96 7.74 6.69
CA ALA A 172 -9.34 9.13 6.90
C ALA A 172 -10.83 9.43 6.61
N SER A 173 -11.48 8.61 5.78
CA SER A 173 -12.88 8.78 5.34
C SER A 173 -13.85 7.76 5.93
N LEU A 174 -13.40 6.86 6.81
CA LEU A 174 -14.30 5.87 7.42
C LEU A 174 -15.27 6.53 8.40
N LYS A 175 -16.52 6.06 8.37
CA LYS A 175 -17.60 6.43 9.30
C LYS A 175 -17.92 5.25 10.21
N LEU A 176 -18.64 5.50 11.30
CA LEU A 176 -19.03 4.46 12.25
C LEU A 176 -19.88 3.33 11.63
N LYS A 177 -20.71 3.64 10.62
CA LYS A 177 -21.50 2.62 9.88
C LYS A 177 -20.70 1.65 9.04
N HIS A 178 -19.44 1.98 8.73
CA HIS A 178 -18.60 1.14 7.87
C HIS A 178 -17.94 -0.01 8.64
N ILE A 179 -18.13 -0.10 9.97
CA ILE A 179 -17.56 -1.17 10.79
C ILE A 179 -18.67 -2.06 11.33
N ASP A 180 -18.47 -3.37 11.16
CA ASP A 180 -19.25 -4.40 11.83
C ASP A 180 -18.31 -5.20 12.75
N LEU A 181 -18.46 -5.00 14.06
CA LEU A 181 -17.67 -5.70 15.09
C LEU A 181 -18.11 -7.16 15.29
N VAL A 182 -19.35 -7.48 14.95
CA VAL A 182 -19.91 -8.85 15.04
C VAL A 182 -19.36 -9.68 13.88
N ALA A 183 -19.52 -9.19 12.66
CA ALA A 183 -18.96 -9.81 11.46
C ALA A 183 -17.43 -9.64 11.34
N SER A 184 -16.82 -8.85 12.24
CA SER A 184 -15.37 -8.56 12.26
C SER A 184 -14.87 -8.06 10.92
N CYS A 185 -15.51 -7.04 10.36
CA CYS A 185 -15.16 -6.51 9.05
C CYS A 185 -15.37 -5.01 8.94
N ILE A 186 -14.74 -4.43 7.92
CA ILE A 186 -15.03 -3.09 7.43
C ILE A 186 -15.60 -3.16 6.02
N TYR A 187 -16.68 -2.42 5.78
CA TYR A 187 -17.25 -2.21 4.46
C TYR A 187 -16.74 -0.89 3.88
N GLN A 188 -15.92 -0.96 2.84
CA GLN A 188 -15.37 0.22 2.18
C GLN A 188 -16.20 0.53 0.93
N ASP A 189 -17.27 1.33 1.10
CA ASP A 189 -18.06 1.84 -0.02
C ASP A 189 -17.31 2.96 -0.75
N ALA A 190 -16.99 2.79 -2.03
CA ALA A 190 -16.29 3.79 -2.82
C ALA A 190 -17.01 5.14 -2.97
N ARG A 191 -18.33 5.19 -2.69
CA ARG A 191 -19.12 6.43 -2.71
C ARG A 191 -18.83 7.33 -1.50
N GLU A 192 -18.43 6.73 -0.39
CA GLU A 192 -18.22 7.44 0.88
C GLU A 192 -16.77 7.34 1.39
N VAL A 193 -16.07 6.26 1.04
CA VAL A 193 -14.71 5.94 1.46
C VAL A 193 -13.75 6.17 0.30
N LYS A 194 -12.67 6.91 0.56
CA LYS A 194 -11.61 7.23 -0.42
C LYS A 194 -10.71 6.03 -0.68
N THR A 195 -11.25 5.00 -1.34
CA THR A 195 -10.51 3.79 -1.71
C THR A 195 -9.66 4.01 -2.97
N LYS A 196 -8.64 3.16 -3.15
CA LYS A 196 -7.81 3.21 -4.36
C LYS A 196 -8.61 2.66 -5.54
N PHE A 197 -8.64 3.43 -6.64
CA PHE A 197 -9.42 3.12 -7.85
C PHE A 197 -10.93 3.06 -7.63
N SER A 198 -11.45 3.72 -6.58
CA SER A 198 -12.89 3.77 -6.29
C SER A 198 -13.55 2.40 -6.24
N LYS A 199 -12.89 1.44 -5.60
CA LYS A 199 -13.40 0.07 -5.42
C LYS A 199 -14.25 -0.02 -4.17
N THR A 200 -15.39 -0.69 -4.29
CA THR A 200 -16.20 -1.12 -3.16
C THR A 200 -15.84 -2.55 -2.79
N PHE A 201 -15.45 -2.79 -1.54
CA PHE A 201 -15.10 -4.12 -1.06
C PHE A 201 -15.19 -4.20 0.46
N THR A 202 -15.35 -5.43 0.95
CA THR A 202 -15.31 -5.74 2.38
C THR A 202 -13.92 -6.25 2.73
N THR A 203 -13.39 -5.81 3.87
CA THR A 203 -12.19 -6.36 4.47
C THR A 203 -12.53 -6.95 5.82
N PHE A 204 -12.36 -8.25 5.98
CA PHE A 204 -12.44 -8.94 7.26
C PHE A 204 -11.18 -8.69 8.08
N PHE A 205 -11.31 -8.70 9.40
CA PHE A 205 -10.18 -8.50 10.31
C PHE A 205 -9.18 -9.65 10.16
N PHE A 206 -7.91 -9.28 9.94
CA PHE A 206 -6.82 -10.23 9.94
C PHE A 206 -6.60 -10.80 11.35
N PRO A 207 -6.21 -12.07 11.48
CA PRO A 207 -5.99 -12.73 12.77
C PRO A 207 -4.65 -12.31 13.41
N VAL A 208 -4.48 -11.01 13.68
CA VAL A 208 -3.22 -10.42 14.18
C VAL A 208 -3.14 -10.31 15.71
N GLY A 209 -4.19 -10.75 16.41
CA GLY A 209 -4.27 -10.81 17.87
C GLY A 209 -5.37 -9.93 18.47
N GLU A 210 -5.93 -10.40 19.60
CA GLU A 210 -7.14 -9.83 20.20
C GLU A 210 -6.96 -8.42 20.78
N VAL A 211 -5.74 -8.06 21.17
CA VAL A 211 -5.41 -6.73 21.69
C VAL A 211 -5.83 -5.62 20.73
N PHE A 212 -5.62 -5.82 19.42
CA PHE A 212 -5.99 -4.82 18.42
C PHE A 212 -7.51 -4.68 18.30
N ARG A 213 -8.23 -5.79 18.34
CA ARG A 213 -9.69 -5.81 18.29
C ARG A 213 -10.29 -5.11 19.49
N SER A 214 -9.79 -5.41 20.69
CA SER A 214 -10.25 -4.81 21.95
C SER A 214 -10.12 -3.28 21.90
N ILE A 215 -8.95 -2.76 21.50
CA ILE A 215 -8.72 -1.30 21.40
C ILE A 215 -9.67 -0.63 20.41
N LEU A 216 -9.94 -1.28 19.27
CA LEU A 216 -10.87 -0.75 18.27
C LEU A 216 -12.30 -0.75 18.81
N THR A 217 -12.71 -1.83 19.47
CA THR A 217 -14.02 -1.95 20.11
C THR A 217 -14.20 -0.85 21.16
N ASP A 218 -13.25 -0.69 22.09
CA ASP A 218 -13.29 0.34 23.14
C ASP A 218 -13.47 1.75 22.55
N TRP A 219 -12.77 2.03 21.45
CA TRP A 219 -12.90 3.31 20.75
C TRP A 219 -14.28 3.52 20.12
N ILE A 220 -14.83 2.49 19.47
CA ILE A 220 -16.15 2.57 18.84
C ILE A 220 -17.25 2.70 19.90
N THR A 221 -17.14 1.92 20.99
CA THR A 221 -18.03 2.02 22.15
C THR A 221 -17.99 3.42 22.74
N TYR A 222 -16.80 3.96 22.98
CA TYR A 222 -16.62 5.34 23.46
C TYR A 222 -17.28 6.39 22.55
N LEU A 223 -17.14 6.26 21.23
CA LEU A 223 -17.79 7.18 20.29
C LEU A 223 -19.32 7.07 20.34
N ARG A 224 -19.86 5.85 20.42
CA ARG A 224 -21.31 5.61 20.38
C ARG A 224 -22.00 5.89 21.70
N GLU A 225 -21.42 5.48 22.82
CA GLU A 225 -22.05 5.50 24.14
C GLU A 225 -21.70 6.77 24.92
N ASP A 226 -20.41 7.18 24.95
CA ASP A 226 -20.00 8.36 25.71
C ASP A 226 -20.17 9.66 24.92
N LYS A 227 -19.79 9.65 23.63
CA LYS A 227 -19.88 10.84 22.77
C LYS A 227 -21.22 10.97 22.04
N LEU A 228 -22.04 9.91 22.05
CA LEU A 228 -23.33 9.84 21.38
C LEU A 228 -23.24 10.15 19.88
N TRP A 229 -22.24 9.58 19.20
CA TRP A 229 -22.03 9.76 17.76
C TRP A 229 -22.86 8.76 16.96
N GLY A 230 -23.44 9.24 15.87
CA GLY A 230 -24.28 8.48 14.97
C GLY A 230 -23.50 7.73 13.90
N ASN A 231 -24.22 6.92 13.14
CA ASN A 231 -23.68 6.07 12.07
C ASN A 231 -22.93 6.84 10.97
N ASP A 232 -23.32 8.09 10.70
CA ASP A 232 -22.69 8.94 9.70
C ASP A 232 -21.50 9.77 10.21
N ASP A 233 -21.23 9.74 11.52
CA ASP A 233 -20.08 10.43 12.11
C ASP A 233 -18.76 9.72 11.76
N PRO A 234 -17.64 10.47 11.68
CA PRO A 234 -16.34 9.93 11.34
C PRO A 234 -15.84 8.94 12.40
N LEU A 235 -15.36 7.78 11.97
CA LEU A 235 -14.68 6.82 12.84
C LEU A 235 -13.39 7.40 13.43
N PHE A 236 -12.65 8.15 12.61
CA PHE A 236 -11.47 8.90 13.05
C PHE A 236 -11.68 10.39 12.79
N PRO A 237 -12.20 11.13 13.78
CA PRO A 237 -12.46 12.57 13.67
C PRO A 237 -11.19 13.40 13.64
N ALA A 238 -11.28 14.54 12.97
CA ALA A 238 -10.26 15.57 13.02
C ALA A 238 -10.09 16.12 14.44
N THR A 239 -8.87 16.57 14.76
CA THR A 239 -8.60 17.25 16.02
C THR A 239 -9.28 18.61 16.02
N GLU A 240 -10.02 18.92 17.09
CA GLU A 240 -10.56 20.25 17.34
C GLU A 240 -9.53 21.12 18.04
N VAL A 241 -9.30 22.31 17.49
CA VAL A 241 -8.36 23.31 18.00
C VAL A 241 -9.16 24.54 18.38
N GLY A 242 -9.00 24.98 19.63
CA GLY A 242 -9.67 26.14 20.19
C GLY A 242 -8.69 27.00 20.97
N VAL A 243 -9.19 28.07 21.59
CA VAL A 243 -8.39 28.93 22.46
C VAL A 243 -8.29 28.28 23.84
N GLY A 244 -7.08 28.04 24.30
CA GLY A 244 -6.76 27.47 25.59
C GLY A 244 -6.81 28.50 26.73
N PRO A 245 -6.63 28.06 27.99
CA PRO A 245 -6.70 28.92 29.18
C PRO A 245 -5.66 30.06 29.18
N ASP A 246 -4.56 29.88 28.47
CA ASP A 246 -3.46 30.83 28.29
C ASP A 246 -3.63 31.73 27.07
N SER A 247 -4.82 31.74 26.46
CA SER A 247 -5.11 32.44 25.19
C SER A 247 -4.29 31.94 23.99
N GLN A 248 -3.67 30.76 24.07
CA GLN A 248 -2.98 30.13 22.93
C GLN A 248 -3.86 29.05 22.29
N PHE A 249 -3.56 28.68 21.05
CA PHE A 249 -4.29 27.58 20.40
C PHE A 249 -3.91 26.24 21.03
N ALA A 250 -4.92 25.54 21.55
CA ALA A 250 -4.78 24.25 22.20
C ALA A 250 -5.73 23.22 21.60
N VAL A 251 -5.41 21.94 21.81
CA VAL A 251 -6.31 20.83 21.50
C VAL A 251 -7.46 20.85 22.51
N VAL A 252 -8.68 21.02 22.02
CA VAL A 252 -9.88 21.12 22.87
C VAL A 252 -10.80 19.91 22.74
N GLY A 253 -10.63 19.07 21.72
CA GLY A 253 -11.46 17.87 21.55
C GLY A 253 -11.42 17.23 20.17
N LEU A 254 -12.52 16.58 19.82
CA LEU A 254 -12.74 15.88 18.56
C LEU A 254 -13.79 16.62 17.73
N LYS A 255 -13.40 17.04 16.53
CA LYS A 255 -14.33 17.67 15.58
C LYS A 255 -15.11 16.58 14.84
N ARG A 256 -16.45 16.70 14.74
CA ARG A 256 -17.34 15.79 13.99
C ARG A 256 -17.19 15.89 12.46
N THR A 257 -15.96 15.90 11.97
CA THR A 257 -15.60 15.96 10.55
C THR A 257 -14.37 15.09 10.30
N HIS A 258 -14.28 14.49 9.11
CA HIS A 258 -13.09 13.79 8.67
C HIS A 258 -11.87 14.72 8.55
N TRP A 259 -10.67 14.15 8.58
CA TRP A 259 -9.50 14.85 8.08
C TRP A 259 -9.62 15.12 6.57
N SER A 260 -9.19 16.30 6.13
CA SER A 260 -9.14 16.65 4.71
C SER A 260 -8.12 15.82 3.93
N THR A 261 -7.04 15.37 4.59
CA THR A 261 -5.95 14.59 4.02
C THR A 261 -5.50 13.47 4.96
N ALA A 262 -4.72 12.53 4.45
CA ALA A 262 -4.09 11.46 5.25
C ALA A 262 -2.81 11.92 6.00
N THR A 263 -2.42 13.19 5.92
CA THR A 263 -1.22 13.72 6.58
C THR A 263 -1.23 13.53 8.10
N PRO A 264 -2.35 13.79 8.82
CA PRO A 264 -2.43 13.56 10.27
C PRO A 264 -2.20 12.09 10.64
N ILE A 265 -2.70 11.15 9.82
CA ILE A 265 -2.49 9.72 10.01
C ILE A 265 -1.00 9.38 9.97
N ARG A 266 -0.27 9.89 8.96
CA ARG A 266 1.18 9.65 8.84
C ARG A 266 1.97 10.26 9.99
N LYS A 267 1.52 11.41 10.52
CA LYS A 267 2.10 12.05 11.70
C LYS A 267 1.92 11.17 12.94
N ILE A 268 0.71 10.67 13.19
CA ILE A 268 0.40 9.74 14.29
C ILE A 268 1.28 8.48 14.21
N PHE A 269 1.38 7.87 13.02
CA PHE A 269 2.28 6.72 12.81
C PHE A 269 3.73 7.06 13.15
N ARG A 270 4.22 8.22 12.70
CA ARG A 270 5.59 8.64 12.99
C ARG A 270 5.83 8.78 14.48
N GLU A 271 4.97 9.51 15.18
CA GLU A 271 5.07 9.74 16.62
C GLU A 271 4.98 8.42 17.39
N ALA A 272 4.03 7.54 17.06
CA ALA A 272 3.85 6.25 17.72
C ALA A 272 5.12 5.37 17.64
N PHE A 273 5.71 5.24 16.44
CA PHE A 273 6.93 4.44 16.27
C PHE A 273 8.16 5.07 16.92
N VAL A 274 8.33 6.38 16.79
CA VAL A 274 9.47 7.10 17.39
C VAL A 274 9.42 7.03 18.91
N ASN A 275 8.25 7.26 19.52
CA ASN A 275 8.07 7.20 20.97
C ASN A 275 8.28 5.78 21.54
N ALA A 276 8.06 4.74 20.72
CA ALA A 276 8.35 3.36 21.08
C ALA A 276 9.83 2.95 20.87
N GLY A 277 10.70 3.88 20.46
CA GLY A 277 12.12 3.62 20.18
C GLY A 277 12.36 2.85 18.87
N LEU A 278 11.40 2.83 17.95
CA LEU A 278 11.49 2.09 16.70
C LEU A 278 11.64 3.02 15.48
N PRO A 279 12.24 2.52 14.37
CA PRO A 279 12.25 3.26 13.12
C PRO A 279 10.85 3.62 12.64
N TYR A 280 10.71 4.76 11.94
CA TYR A 280 9.44 5.14 11.34
C TYR A 280 9.01 4.14 10.26
N TYR A 281 7.83 3.56 10.46
CA TYR A 281 7.12 2.77 9.48
C TYR A 281 5.82 3.50 9.07
N ASN A 282 5.60 3.63 7.77
CA ASN A 282 4.42 4.32 7.24
C ASN A 282 3.19 3.39 7.24
N PRO A 283 1.95 3.92 7.17
CA PRO A 283 0.74 3.07 7.19
C PRO A 283 0.74 1.95 6.14
N HIS A 284 1.33 2.20 4.97
CA HIS A 284 1.38 1.20 3.90
C HIS A 284 2.31 0.02 4.21
N SER A 285 3.31 0.18 5.09
CA SER A 285 4.18 -0.95 5.45
C SER A 285 3.46 -2.03 6.26
N PHE A 286 2.35 -1.72 6.94
CA PHE A 286 1.54 -2.73 7.63
C PHE A 286 0.95 -3.74 6.66
N ARG A 287 0.67 -3.33 5.41
CA ARG A 287 0.25 -4.28 4.38
C ARG A 287 1.35 -5.27 4.04
N ASN A 288 2.62 -4.86 4.06
CA ASN A 288 3.74 -5.79 3.88
C ASN A 288 3.87 -6.74 5.08
N THR A 289 3.67 -6.24 6.31
CA THR A 289 3.59 -7.07 7.52
C THR A 289 2.50 -8.13 7.38
N LEU A 290 1.30 -7.74 6.97
CA LEU A 290 0.18 -8.64 6.73
C LEU A 290 0.45 -9.62 5.59
N THR A 291 1.12 -9.21 4.53
CA THR A 291 1.48 -10.14 3.46
C THR A 291 2.48 -11.20 3.95
N ARG A 292 3.53 -10.80 4.67
CA ARG A 292 4.48 -11.76 5.27
C ARG A 292 3.79 -12.73 6.22
N PHE A 293 2.95 -12.18 7.10
CA PHE A 293 2.19 -13.01 8.05
C PHE A 293 1.24 -13.98 7.34
N GLY A 294 0.60 -13.56 6.24
CA GLY A 294 -0.23 -14.44 5.42
C GLY A 294 0.58 -15.55 4.72
N GLN A 295 1.82 -15.28 4.29
CA GLN A 295 2.71 -16.30 3.71
C GLN A 295 3.13 -17.36 4.74
N GLU A 296 3.20 -17.00 6.02
CA GLU A 296 3.53 -17.92 7.11
C GLU A 296 2.30 -18.72 7.57
N LEU A 297 1.14 -18.07 7.65
CA LEU A 297 -0.07 -18.64 8.23
C LEU A 297 -0.91 -19.47 7.23
N CYS A 298 -0.97 -19.06 5.96
CA CYS A 298 -1.80 -19.75 4.97
C CYS A 298 -1.14 -21.07 4.55
N GLN A 299 -1.88 -22.16 4.71
CA GLN A 299 -1.44 -23.52 4.40
C GLN A 299 -1.88 -24.00 3.02
N SER A 300 -2.83 -23.30 2.39
CA SER A 300 -3.32 -23.64 1.05
C SER A 300 -3.33 -22.44 0.09
N PRO A 301 -3.26 -22.68 -1.24
CA PRO A 301 -3.41 -21.62 -2.24
C PRO A 301 -4.74 -20.87 -2.14
N GLU A 302 -5.83 -21.55 -1.73
CA GLU A 302 -7.14 -20.94 -1.53
C GLU A 302 -7.13 -19.96 -0.34
N GLN A 303 -6.54 -20.36 0.79
CA GLN A 303 -6.38 -19.49 1.96
C GLN A 303 -5.56 -18.25 1.60
N PHE A 304 -4.45 -18.43 0.88
CA PHE A 304 -3.61 -17.31 0.44
C PHE A 304 -4.33 -16.40 -0.58
N LYS A 305 -5.15 -16.98 -1.46
CA LYS A 305 -6.02 -16.23 -2.38
C LYS A 305 -7.03 -15.38 -1.61
N ALA A 306 -7.72 -15.96 -0.64
CA ALA A 306 -8.68 -15.25 0.21
C ALA A 306 -7.97 -14.11 0.99
N TRP A 307 -6.80 -14.37 1.56
CA TRP A 307 -5.96 -13.37 2.24
C TRP A 307 -5.62 -12.19 1.32
N SER A 308 -5.26 -12.46 0.07
CA SER A 308 -4.93 -11.41 -0.88
C SER A 308 -6.14 -10.63 -1.38
N GLN A 309 -7.27 -11.30 -1.59
CA GLN A 309 -8.54 -10.64 -1.90
C GLN A 309 -8.98 -9.73 -0.75
N ASN A 310 -8.73 -10.13 0.50
CA ASN A 310 -9.00 -9.32 1.69
C ASN A 310 -8.17 -8.03 1.74
N LEU A 311 -6.96 -8.06 1.15
CA LEU A 311 -6.13 -6.86 0.91
C LEU A 311 -6.61 -6.03 -0.31
N ALA A 312 -7.66 -6.43 -1.02
CA ALA A 312 -8.17 -5.81 -2.25
C ALA A 312 -7.14 -5.80 -3.40
N HIS A 313 -6.40 -6.89 -3.56
CA HIS A 313 -5.62 -7.15 -4.76
C HIS A 313 -6.50 -7.84 -5.82
N GLU A 314 -6.66 -7.19 -6.97
CA GLU A 314 -7.59 -7.63 -8.03
C GLU A 314 -7.12 -8.87 -8.77
N ASN A 315 -5.81 -9.01 -8.94
CA ASN A 315 -5.23 -10.12 -9.68
C ASN A 315 -4.44 -11.02 -8.72
N VAL A 316 -4.85 -12.29 -8.63
CA VAL A 316 -4.08 -13.34 -7.96
C VAL A 316 -2.70 -13.46 -8.62
N LEU A 317 -2.60 -13.25 -9.94
CA LEU A 317 -1.32 -13.13 -10.65
C LEU A 317 -0.50 -11.92 -10.20
N THR A 318 -1.08 -10.75 -9.93
CA THR A 318 -0.31 -9.67 -9.27
C THR A 318 0.02 -9.98 -7.83
N THR A 319 -0.69 -10.89 -7.17
CA THR A 319 -0.35 -11.37 -5.83
C THR A 319 0.81 -12.35 -5.90
N PHE A 320 0.75 -13.39 -6.73
CA PHE A 320 1.86 -14.31 -6.95
C PHE A 320 3.08 -13.61 -7.55
N LEU A 321 2.88 -12.69 -8.50
CA LEU A 321 3.98 -11.93 -9.09
C LEU A 321 4.51 -10.88 -8.13
N SER A 322 3.69 -10.16 -7.35
CA SER A 322 4.19 -9.07 -6.45
C SER A 322 4.50 -9.49 -5.03
N TYR A 323 4.02 -10.66 -4.59
CA TYR A 323 4.08 -11.19 -3.23
C TYR A 323 4.16 -12.73 -3.18
N GLY A 324 4.12 -13.46 -4.29
CA GLY A 324 4.45 -14.90 -4.35
C GLY A 324 5.93 -15.14 -4.62
N GLU A 325 6.67 -14.08 -4.96
CA GLU A 325 8.12 -14.06 -4.78
C GLU A 325 8.37 -14.20 -3.28
N VAL A 326 8.87 -15.38 -2.89
CA VAL A 326 9.28 -15.65 -1.52
C VAL A 326 10.39 -14.66 -1.17
N PRO A 327 10.25 -13.83 -0.11
CA PRO A 327 11.31 -12.93 0.31
C PRO A 327 12.62 -13.70 0.50
N CYS A 328 13.76 -13.13 0.12
CA CYS A 328 15.06 -13.82 0.15
C CYS A 328 15.35 -14.48 1.50
N GLN A 329 15.01 -13.80 2.60
CA GLN A 329 15.13 -14.35 3.95
C GLN A 329 14.28 -15.63 4.14
N ARG A 330 12.99 -15.58 3.77
CA ARG A 330 12.08 -16.74 3.86
C ARG A 330 12.48 -17.86 2.90
N GLN A 331 13.02 -17.51 1.73
CA GLN A 331 13.56 -18.49 0.79
C GLN A 331 14.71 -19.25 1.44
N GLY A 332 15.63 -18.54 2.11
CA GLY A 332 16.70 -19.17 2.89
C GLY A 332 16.17 -20.09 3.99
N GLU A 333 15.18 -19.62 4.77
CA GLU A 333 14.53 -20.44 5.81
C GLU A 333 13.88 -21.71 5.22
N ILE A 334 13.17 -21.60 4.09
CA ILE A 334 12.56 -22.75 3.41
C ILE A 334 13.63 -23.70 2.91
N MET A 335 14.71 -23.21 2.29
CA MET A 335 15.78 -24.08 1.78
C MET A 335 16.51 -24.81 2.92
N LEU A 336 16.77 -24.12 4.04
CA LEU A 336 17.31 -24.74 5.25
C LEU A 336 16.33 -25.75 5.85
N ALA A 337 15.04 -25.45 5.85
CA ALA A 337 14.01 -26.38 6.34
C ALA A 337 13.87 -27.61 5.44
N LEU A 338 14.07 -27.48 4.12
CA LEU A 338 14.10 -28.60 3.18
C LEU A 338 15.34 -29.49 3.37
N GLU A 339 16.48 -28.90 3.75
CA GLU A 339 17.69 -29.64 4.09
C GLU A 339 17.55 -30.39 5.43
N ASN A 340 16.86 -29.79 6.41
CA ASN A 340 16.63 -30.36 7.73
C ASN A 340 15.29 -31.09 7.87
N ALA A 341 14.53 -31.23 6.78
CA ALA A 341 13.30 -31.99 6.80
C ALA A 341 13.68 -33.44 7.16
N PRO A 342 13.10 -34.03 8.22
CA PRO A 342 13.15 -35.47 8.38
C PRO A 342 12.68 -36.09 7.05
N ASP A 343 13.20 -37.27 6.69
CA ASP A 343 12.62 -38.09 5.61
C ASP A 343 11.24 -38.61 6.09
N ASP A 344 10.34 -37.70 6.47
CA ASP A 344 8.91 -37.89 6.68
C ASP A 344 8.21 -37.96 5.32
N ARG A 345 8.83 -38.70 4.40
CA ARG A 345 8.02 -39.66 3.65
C ARG A 345 7.51 -40.61 4.73
N GLU A 346 6.36 -40.29 5.32
CA GLU A 346 5.44 -41.32 5.79
C GLU A 346 5.39 -42.32 4.63
N ASP A 347 6.15 -43.40 4.78
CA ASP A 347 6.26 -44.42 3.78
C ASP A 347 4.85 -45.00 3.72
N GLY A 348 4.07 -44.59 2.71
CA GLY A 348 2.70 -45.09 2.54
C GLY A 348 2.69 -46.62 2.55
N ALA A 349 3.81 -47.24 2.19
CA ALA A 349 4.04 -48.67 2.34
C ALA A 349 4.07 -49.15 3.81
N SER A 350 4.64 -48.40 4.76
CA SER A 350 4.66 -48.71 6.20
C SER A 350 3.26 -48.64 6.82
N VAL A 351 2.50 -47.57 6.53
CA VAL A 351 1.11 -47.42 7.02
C VAL A 351 0.20 -48.49 6.43
N ILE A 352 0.37 -48.82 5.14
CA ILE A 352 -0.36 -49.92 4.49
C ILE A 352 0.08 -51.27 5.07
N ALA A 353 1.38 -51.49 5.30
CA ALA A 353 1.88 -52.73 5.89
C ALA A 353 1.35 -52.95 7.31
N GLU A 354 1.32 -51.92 8.16
CA GLU A 354 0.73 -52.00 9.50
C GLU A 354 -0.78 -52.28 9.44
N ALA A 355 -1.51 -51.61 8.54
CA ALA A 355 -2.93 -51.84 8.36
C ALA A 355 -3.23 -53.28 7.89
N VAL A 356 -2.44 -53.81 6.95
CA VAL A 356 -2.54 -55.19 6.47
C VAL A 356 -2.19 -56.19 7.57
N PHE A 357 -1.12 -55.95 8.32
CA PHE A 357 -0.67 -56.84 9.41
C PHE A 357 -1.70 -56.90 10.55
N LYS A 358 -2.32 -55.77 10.89
CA LYS A 358 -3.39 -55.70 11.90
C LYS A 358 -4.64 -56.46 11.44
N LYS A 359 -4.97 -56.40 10.14
CA LYS A 359 -6.11 -57.12 9.56
C LYS A 359 -5.87 -58.63 9.47
N LEU A 360 -4.64 -59.06 9.16
CA LEU A 360 -4.25 -60.47 9.16
C LEU A 360 -4.25 -61.08 10.57
N ARG A 361 -3.82 -60.34 11.60
CA ARG A 361 -3.94 -60.79 13.00
C ARG A 361 -5.39 -60.97 13.44
N ALA A 362 -6.27 -60.06 13.05
CA ALA A 362 -7.71 -60.16 13.34
C ALA A 362 -8.33 -61.41 12.71
N LEU A 363 -8.03 -61.67 11.43
CA LEU A 363 -8.50 -62.84 10.69
C LEU A 363 -7.99 -64.17 11.28
N ASN A 364 -6.74 -64.21 11.75
CA ASN A 364 -6.22 -65.40 12.43
C ASN A 364 -6.90 -65.61 13.79
N SER A 365 -7.20 -64.55 14.55
CA SER A 365 -7.89 -64.68 15.85
C SER A 365 -9.34 -65.15 15.72
N GLU A 366 -10.03 -64.85 14.61
CA GLU A 366 -11.36 -65.36 14.32
C GLU A 366 -11.33 -66.84 13.93
N LYS A 367 -10.35 -67.27 13.13
CA LYS A 367 -10.17 -68.70 12.77
C LYS A 367 -9.84 -69.60 13.96
N TRP A 368 -9.08 -69.11 14.94
CA TRP A 368 -8.81 -69.89 16.17
C TRP A 368 -10.05 -70.03 17.07
N LYS A 369 -10.96 -69.05 17.06
CA LYS A 369 -12.22 -69.13 17.82
C LYS A 369 -13.26 -70.05 17.18
N GLU A 370 -13.27 -70.20 15.85
CA GLU A 370 -14.12 -71.17 15.17
C GLU A 370 -13.64 -72.62 15.37
N PHE A 371 -12.33 -72.85 15.53
CA PHE A 371 -11.77 -74.19 15.71
C PHE A 371 -11.92 -74.73 17.15
N GLU A 372 -12.04 -73.87 18.16
CA GLU A 372 -12.34 -74.28 19.55
C GLU A 372 -13.85 -74.48 19.81
N ALA A 373 -14.72 -74.09 18.86
CA ALA A 373 -16.18 -74.17 18.99
C ALA A 373 -16.81 -75.35 18.21
N SER A 374 -16.00 -76.19 17.58
CA SER A 374 -16.37 -77.41 16.86
C SER A 374 -15.61 -78.60 17.43
#